data_AF-A0A5E3XLN0-F1
#
_entry.id   AF-A0A5E3XLN0-F1
#
_cell.length_a   1.000
_cell.length_b   1.000
_cell.length_c   1.000
_cell.angle_alpha   90.00
_cell.angle_beta   90.00
_cell.angle_gamma   90.00
#
_symmetry.space_group_name_H-M   'P 1'
#
loop_
_entity.id
_entity.type
_entity.pdbx_description
1 polymer ?
#
loop_
_entity_poly.entity_id
_entity_poly.type
_entity_poly.pdbx_seq_one_letter_code
_entity_poly.pdbx_strand_id
1 'polypeptide(L)' 'MANTSRVFATPNTRRLGAFTLNGVKQWSPSLALWGVGAGTAALFILSVTPKIKRTLLVKIPVVNAYFIDTTPESDKPF' A
#
# COMPACT_ATOMS: atom_id res chain seq x y z
N MET A 1 -24.51 49.28 -17.02
CA MET A 1 -23.79 48.42 -16.05
C MET A 1 -23.92 46.98 -16.51
N ALA A 2 -22.87 46.38 -17.10
CA ALA A 2 -22.89 44.98 -17.51
C ALA A 2 -21.89 44.20 -16.65
N ASN A 3 -22.40 43.31 -15.81
CA ASN A 3 -21.59 42.43 -14.97
C ASN A 3 -21.44 41.09 -15.69
N THR A 4 -20.29 40.88 -16.34
CA THR A 4 -19.97 39.62 -17.02
C THR A 4 -19.30 38.68 -16.03
N SER A 5 -20.05 37.74 -15.47
CA SER A 5 -19.51 36.66 -14.64
C SER A 5 -18.63 35.75 -15.51
N ARG A 6 -17.30 35.83 -15.35
CA ARG A 6 -16.37 34.96 -16.07
C ARG A 6 -16.48 33.54 -15.53
N VAL A 7 -16.99 32.63 -16.36
CA VAL A 7 -16.96 31.19 -16.06
C VAL A 7 -15.52 30.71 -16.27
N PHE A 8 -14.82 30.42 -15.18
CA PHE A 8 -13.50 29.80 -15.24
C PHE A 8 -13.67 28.31 -15.56
N ALA A 9 -13.64 27.95 -16.84
CA ALA A 9 -13.60 26.56 -17.25
C ALA A 9 -12.29 25.91 -16.73
N THR A 10 -12.40 24.81 -16.00
CA THR A 10 -11.22 24.09 -15.51
C THR A 10 -10.42 23.55 -16.71
N PRO A 11 -9.12 23.90 -16.85
CA PRO A 11 -8.30 23.48 -17.99
C PRO A 11 -8.25 21.96 -18.15
N ASN A 12 -8.31 21.47 -19.40
CA ASN A 12 -8.23 20.05 -19.77
C ASN A 12 -6.94 19.35 -19.30
N THR A 13 -5.89 20.10 -18.96
CA THR A 13 -4.58 19.55 -18.55
C THR A 13 -4.56 18.90 -17.16
N ARG A 14 -5.61 19.05 -16.34
CA ARG A 14 -5.69 18.45 -14.99
C ARG A 14 -6.54 17.17 -14.90
N ARG A 15 -6.95 16.59 -16.04
CA ARG A 15 -7.84 15.43 -16.07
C ARG A 15 -7.40 14.39 -17.11
N LEU A 16 -7.44 13.12 -16.72
CA LEU A 16 -7.26 11.95 -17.57
C LEU A 16 -8.58 11.18 -17.59
N GLY A 17 -9.36 11.37 -18.66
CA GLY A 17 -10.73 10.86 -18.73
C GLY A 17 -11.61 11.40 -17.60
N ALA A 18 -12.29 10.52 -16.87
CA ALA A 18 -13.13 10.87 -15.71
C ALA A 18 -12.34 11.24 -14.45
N PHE A 19 -11.03 11.01 -14.42
CA PHE A 19 -10.20 11.26 -13.24
C PHE A 19 -9.56 12.64 -13.31
N THR A 20 -9.79 13.46 -12.28
CA THR A 20 -9.13 14.76 -12.11
C THR A 20 -8.02 14.64 -11.08
N LEU A 21 -6.91 15.38 -11.25
CA LEU A 21 -5.81 15.38 -10.28
C LEU A 21 -6.27 15.80 -8.88
N ASN A 22 -7.23 16.71 -8.78
CA ASN A 22 -7.79 17.15 -7.50
C ASN A 22 -8.64 16.04 -6.84
N GLY A 23 -9.45 15.32 -7.64
CA GLY A 23 -10.21 14.17 -7.14
C GLY A 23 -9.32 13.06 -6.63
N VAL A 24 -8.28 12.68 -7.37
CA VAL A 24 -7.32 11.65 -6.94
C VAL A 24 -6.62 12.04 -5.63
N LYS A 25 -6.23 13.30 -5.49
CA LYS A 25 -5.61 13.80 -4.24
C LYS A 25 -6.54 13.71 -3.03
N GLN A 26 -7.83 13.98 -3.22
CA GLN A 26 -8.81 13.88 -2.14
C GLN A 26 -9.02 12.43 -1.67
N TRP A 27 -8.96 11.47 -2.59
CA TRP A 27 -9.12 10.05 -2.26
C TRP A 27 -7.82 9.36 -1.82
N SER A 28 -6.67 10.02 -1.99
CA SER A 28 -5.35 9.46 -1.67
C SER A 28 -5.24 8.90 -0.24
N PRO A 29 -5.72 9.58 0.83
CA PRO A 29 -5.64 9.03 2.18
C PRO A 29 -6.46 7.74 2.35
N SER A 30 -7.64 7.67 1.71
CA SER A 30 -8.50 6.48 1.76
C SER A 30 -7.84 5.31 1.04
N LEU A 31 -7.31 5.54 -0.17
CA LEU A 31 -6.56 4.51 -0.91
C LEU A 31 -5.32 4.05 -0.14
N ALA A 32 -4.62 4.95 0.54
CA ALA A 32 -3.49 4.58 1.39
C ALA A 32 -3.93 3.66 2.53
N LEU A 33 -5.03 3.98 3.22
CA LEU A 33 -5.56 3.15 4.31
C LEU A 33 -6.00 1.76 3.81
N TRP A 34 -6.71 1.72 2.68
CA TRP A 34 -7.10 0.46 2.04
C TRP A 34 -5.89 -0.34 1.56
N GLY A 35 -4.86 0.32 1.02
CA GLY A 35 -3.61 -0.32 0.61
C GLY A 35 -2.87 -0.95 1.79
N VAL A 36 -2.80 -0.24 2.93
CA VAL A 36 -2.25 -0.80 4.17
C VAL A 36 -3.07 -2.01 4.62
N GLY A 37 -4.40 -1.89 4.72
CA GLY A 37 -5.26 -2.98 5.17
C GLY A 37 -5.18 -4.22 4.27
N ALA A 38 -5.28 -4.03 2.95
CA ALA A 38 -5.19 -5.11 1.97
C ALA A 38 -3.78 -5.73 1.96
N GLY A 39 -2.72 -4.91 2.05
CA GLY A 39 -1.34 -5.39 2.15
C GLY A 39 -1.10 -6.21 3.40
N THR A 40 -1.59 -5.77 4.56
CA THR A 40 -1.51 -6.53 5.81
C THR A 40 -2.29 -7.84 5.73
N ALA A 41 -3.50 -7.83 5.15
CA ALA A 41 -4.29 -9.05 4.95
C ALA A 41 -3.59 -10.04 4.01
N ALA A 42 -2.99 -9.56 2.92
CA ALA A 42 -2.21 -10.38 2.01
C ALA A 42 -0.99 -10.98 2.70
N LEU A 43 -0.24 -10.19 3.48
CA LEU A 43 0.89 -10.68 4.28
C LEU A 43 0.46 -11.71 5.33
N PHE A 44 -0.71 -11.54 5.93
CA PHE A 44 -1.26 -12.50 6.89
C PHE A 44 -1.57 -13.84 6.21
N ILE A 45 -2.26 -13.83 5.06
CA ILE A 45 -2.57 -15.04 4.30
C ILE A 45 -1.29 -15.71 3.80
N LEU A 46 -0.33 -14.93 3.29
CA LEU A 46 0.95 -15.42 2.76
C LEU A 46 1.99 -15.70 3.85
N SER A 47 1.64 -15.53 5.13
CA SER A 47 2.58 -15.74 6.22
C SER A 47 3.11 -17.18 6.27
N VAL A 48 2.38 -18.16 5.72
CA VAL A 48 2.82 -19.56 5.62
C VAL A 48 3.94 -19.77 4.60
N THR A 49 4.09 -18.88 3.62
CA THR A 49 5.06 -19.02 2.53
C THR A 49 6.48 -18.70 3.01
N PRO A 50 7.45 -19.63 2.93
CA PRO A 50 8.80 -19.43 3.46
C PRO A 50 9.52 -18.20 2.90
N LYS A 51 9.28 -17.88 1.62
CA LYS A 51 9.86 -16.71 0.96
C LYS A 51 9.42 -15.40 1.62
N ILE A 52 8.13 -15.27 1.95
CA ILE A 52 7.56 -14.05 2.56
C ILE A 52 8.02 -13.89 4.01
N LYS A 53 8.12 -14.99 4.76
CA LYS A 53 8.69 -14.97 6.12
C LYS A 53 10.10 -14.39 6.11
N ARG A 54 10.99 -14.95 5.29
CA ARG A 54 12.42 -14.59 5.24
C ARG A 54 12.69 -13.21 4.65
N THR A 55 11.88 -12.74 3.69
CA THR A 55 12.13 -11.45 3.02
C THR A 55 11.44 -10.27 3.68
N LEU A 56 10.21 -10.44 4.15
CA LEU A 56 9.38 -9.34 4.64
C LEU A 56 9.14 -9.43 6.15
N LEU A 57 8.64 -10.56 6.65
CA LEU A 57 8.16 -10.64 8.03
C LEU A 57 9.29 -10.60 9.07
N VAL A 58 10.44 -11.19 8.77
CA VAL A 58 11.68 -11.10 9.59
C VAL A 58 12.20 -9.66 9.69
N LYS A 59 11.91 -8.77 8.73
CA LYS A 59 12.37 -7.38 8.79
C LYS A 59 11.51 -6.48 9.69
N ILE A 60 10.37 -6.96 10.18
CA ILE A 60 9.48 -6.18 11.04
C ILE A 60 10.02 -6.27 12.48
N PRO A 61 10.52 -5.17 13.07
CA PRO A 61 11.27 -5.22 14.33
C PRO A 61 10.48 -5.81 15.51
N VAL A 62 9.15 -5.66 15.50
CA VAL A 62 8.27 -6.14 16.59
C VAL A 62 7.99 -7.64 16.50
N VAL A 63 7.89 -8.22 15.30
CA VAL A 63 7.52 -9.64 15.10
C VAL A 63 8.65 -10.49 14.55
N ASN A 64 9.85 -9.91 14.36
CA ASN A 64 11.01 -10.59 13.80
C ASN A 64 11.31 -11.92 14.52
N ALA A 65 11.37 -11.88 15.86
CA ALA A 65 11.69 -13.05 16.69
C ALA A 65 10.74 -14.24 16.48
N TYR A 66 9.49 -13.99 16.04
CA TYR A 66 8.52 -15.05 15.75
C TYR A 66 8.79 -15.77 14.40
N PHE A 67 9.40 -15.07 13.44
CA PHE A 67 9.62 -15.60 12.09
C PHE A 67 11.07 -16.07 11.84
N ILE A 68 11.99 -15.83 12.77
CA ILE A 68 13.35 -16.36 12.73
C ILE A 68 13.32 -17.88 12.97
N ASP A 69 13.98 -18.62 12.10
CA ASP A 69 14.29 -20.03 12.32
C ASP A 69 15.53 -20.12 13.21
N THR A 70 15.35 -20.55 14.46
CA THR A 70 16.45 -20.77 15.43
C THR A 70 16.91 -22.23 15.47
N THR A 71 16.36 -23.10 14.62
CA THR A 71 16.73 -24.51 14.60
C THR A 71 18.18 -24.64 14.17
N PRO A 72 19.05 -25.30 14.96
CA PRO A 72 20.45 -25.48 14.60
C PRO A 72 20.57 -26.31 13.32
N GLU A 73 21.59 -26.00 12.51
CA GLU A 73 21.82 -26.69 11.24
C GLU A 73 22.10 -28.20 11.42
N SER A 74 22.58 -28.61 12.60
CA SER A 74 22.78 -30.03 12.93
C SER A 74 21.49 -30.85 12.95
N ASP A 75 20.35 -30.22 13.25
CA ASP A 75 19.06 -30.88 13.39
C ASP A 75 18.24 -30.83 12.09
N LYS A 76 18.78 -30.19 11.06
CA LYS A 76 18.15 -30.11 9.73
C LYS A 76 18.64 -31.29 8.90
N PRO A 77 17.75 -32.20 8.46
CA PRO A 77 18.14 -33.37 7.69
C PRO A 77 18.58 -33.03 6.25
N PHE A 78 18.52 -31.75 5.85
CA PHE A 78 18.90 -31.21 4.55
C PHE A 78 19.28 -29.73 4.67
#